data_AF-A0A7J6KQ91-F1
#
_entry.id   AF-A0A7J6KQ91-F1
#
_cell.length_a   1.000
_cell.length_b   1.000
_cell.length_c   1.000
_cell.angle_alpha   90.00
_cell.angle_beta   90.00
_cell.angle_gamma   90.00
#
_symmetry.space_group_name_H-M   'P 1'
#
loop_
_entity.id
_entity.type
_entity.pdbx_description
1 polymer ?
#
loop_
_entity_poly.entity_id
_entity_poly.type
_entity_poly.pdbx_seq_one_letter_code
_entity_poly.pdbx_strand_id
1 'polypeptide(L)'
;TFYKAAKKRFDEEPEFKKRSQEEVVALQSGDEYARKAWQICCDISRKSFEEVYRRLGIKGLKEQGESFYNEMIGPVVEMLEKQGLVVESNGAKCIFTDIDEVPMMVVKSDGGYGYDSTDVTAVWYRLTQLHADEVVYITDLGQEVHFKKLFEVAKMAGWHHPPQTKLDYLGFGVVCGEDGKKFKTRSGTTVKLTDLLDEAEDRAKKELESRLNAGEGEAAGRSTGLTEEEFDNASKIIGVASVRYFDLRQNRTTNYIFNFDKMLDPKGNTAVFLLYAYARICSILRKASFDYHSGLDFSTEEVTITEEKERALALEILRFAEVMQAVLSDLQCHRLCEYMWDLTNKFTSFYTECKVVGSEQERSRLLLCEATRR
;
A
#
# COMPACT_ATOMS: atom_id res chain seq x y z
N THR A 1 -11.61 21.49 12.05
CA THR A 1 -12.32 20.37 11.39
C THR A 1 -13.53 20.02 12.23
N PHE A 2 -14.57 19.42 11.63
CA PHE A 2 -15.79 19.00 12.32
C PHE A 2 -15.49 18.16 13.58
N TYR A 3 -14.63 17.15 13.45
CA TYR A 3 -14.19 16.31 14.57
C TYR A 3 -13.56 17.10 15.72
N LYS A 4 -12.63 18.02 15.44
CA LYS A 4 -11.97 18.84 16.48
C LYS A 4 -12.96 19.74 17.22
N ALA A 5 -13.94 20.28 16.50
CA ALA A 5 -15.01 21.08 17.10
C ALA A 5 -15.89 20.21 18.01
N ALA A 6 -16.32 19.04 17.55
CA ALA A 6 -17.10 18.09 18.36
C ALA A 6 -16.34 17.63 19.62
N LYS A 7 -15.04 17.31 19.49
CA LYS A 7 -14.19 16.91 20.61
C LYS A 7 -14.06 18.04 21.65
N LYS A 8 -13.84 19.28 21.21
CA LYS A 8 -13.79 20.44 22.11
C LYS A 8 -15.10 20.57 22.92
N ARG A 9 -16.25 20.46 22.26
CA ARG A 9 -17.56 20.50 22.93
C ARG A 9 -17.75 19.33 23.90
N PHE A 10 -17.30 18.12 23.53
CA PHE A 10 -17.35 16.95 24.41
C PHE A 10 -16.54 17.14 25.70
N ASP A 11 -15.40 17.84 25.62
CA ASP A 11 -14.55 18.10 26.77
C ASP A 11 -15.03 19.28 27.64
N GLU A 12 -15.62 20.31 27.02
CA GLU A 12 -15.97 21.57 27.68
C GLU A 12 -17.46 21.68 28.08
N GLU A 13 -18.38 20.98 27.42
CA GLU A 13 -19.83 21.10 27.63
C GLU A 13 -20.42 19.80 28.25
N PRO A 14 -20.76 19.77 29.56
CA PRO A 14 -21.31 18.58 30.22
C PRO A 14 -22.58 18.03 29.56
N GLU A 15 -23.49 18.91 29.13
CA GLU A 15 -24.73 18.54 28.44
C GLU A 15 -24.47 17.95 27.04
N PHE A 16 -23.43 18.41 26.35
CA PHE A 16 -23.03 17.82 25.06
C PHE A 16 -22.39 16.45 25.27
N LYS A 17 -21.57 16.28 26.30
CA LYS A 17 -20.95 15.01 26.67
C LYS A 17 -22.02 13.95 26.98
N LYS A 18 -23.01 14.29 27.82
CA LYS A 18 -24.10 13.39 28.18
C LYS A 18 -24.88 12.95 26.94
N ARG A 19 -25.33 13.90 26.11
CA ARG A 19 -26.03 13.58 24.85
C ARG A 19 -25.18 12.72 23.93
N SER A 20 -23.88 12.99 23.81
CA SER A 20 -22.98 12.19 22.97
C SER A 20 -22.90 10.73 23.43
N GLN A 21 -22.93 10.48 24.74
CA GLN A 21 -22.95 9.12 25.30
C GLN A 21 -24.31 8.44 25.07
N GLU A 22 -25.42 9.16 25.21
CA GLU A 22 -26.77 8.67 24.91
C GLU A 22 -26.92 8.29 23.43
N GLU A 23 -26.36 9.09 22.51
CA GLU A 23 -26.38 8.81 21.06
C GLU A 23 -25.60 7.55 20.68
N VAL A 24 -24.52 7.20 21.42
CA VAL A 24 -23.82 5.92 21.22
C VAL A 24 -24.73 4.73 21.56
N VAL A 25 -25.47 4.83 22.66
CA VAL A 25 -26.45 3.80 23.07
C VAL A 25 -27.61 3.74 22.08
N ALA A 26 -28.09 4.89 21.58
CA ALA A 26 -29.12 4.95 20.56
C ALA A 26 -28.66 4.26 19.26
N LEU A 27 -27.43 4.53 18.81
CA LEU A 27 -26.84 3.89 17.64
C LEU A 27 -26.72 2.36 17.82
N GLN A 28 -26.27 1.90 18.98
CA GLN A 28 -26.13 0.48 19.30
C GLN A 28 -27.47 -0.25 19.42
N SER A 29 -28.50 0.41 19.97
CA SER A 29 -29.86 -0.13 20.06
C SER A 29 -30.63 -0.10 18.74
N GLY A 30 -30.04 0.51 17.71
CA GLY A 30 -30.57 0.50 16.36
C GLY A 30 -31.55 1.62 16.04
N ASP A 31 -31.55 2.69 16.82
CA ASP A 31 -32.35 3.88 16.59
C ASP A 31 -32.16 4.43 15.15
N GLU A 32 -33.27 4.69 14.47
CA GLU A 32 -33.25 5.10 13.06
C GLU A 32 -32.58 6.46 12.85
N TYR A 33 -32.79 7.40 13.78
CA TYR A 33 -32.21 8.74 13.69
C TYR A 33 -30.70 8.69 13.89
N ALA A 34 -30.24 8.01 14.95
CA ALA A 34 -28.83 7.81 15.24
C ALA A 34 -28.11 7.08 14.08
N ARG A 35 -28.72 6.03 13.52
CA ARG A 35 -28.19 5.31 12.35
C ARG A 35 -28.09 6.20 11.12
N LYS A 36 -29.10 7.05 10.86
CA LYS A 36 -29.06 8.01 9.75
C LYS A 36 -27.95 9.04 9.93
N ALA A 37 -27.78 9.57 11.13
CA ALA A 37 -26.70 10.51 11.45
C ALA A 37 -25.31 9.86 11.27
N TRP A 38 -25.15 8.63 11.76
CA TRP A 38 -23.93 7.83 11.57
C TRP A 38 -23.63 7.60 10.07
N GLN A 39 -24.62 7.20 9.29
CA GLN A 39 -24.46 6.96 7.86
C GLN A 39 -24.00 8.23 7.12
N ILE A 40 -24.54 9.40 7.45
CA ILE A 40 -24.10 10.68 6.88
C ILE A 40 -22.62 10.94 7.20
N CYS A 41 -22.19 10.72 8.44
CA CYS A 41 -20.78 10.87 8.83
C CYS A 41 -19.87 9.91 8.06
N CYS A 42 -20.29 8.66 7.89
CA CYS A 42 -19.56 7.66 7.11
C CYS A 42 -19.48 8.07 5.63
N ASP A 43 -20.58 8.50 5.01
CA ASP A 43 -20.63 8.86 3.59
C ASP A 43 -19.76 10.09 3.27
N ILE A 44 -19.70 11.07 4.18
CA ILE A 44 -18.78 12.21 4.06
C ILE A 44 -17.32 11.72 4.11
N SER A 45 -17.02 10.80 5.02
CA SER A 45 -15.66 10.24 5.16
C SER A 45 -15.27 9.40 3.93
N ARG A 46 -16.19 8.57 3.42
CA ARG A 46 -16.02 7.76 2.20
C ARG A 46 -15.64 8.60 1.00
N LYS A 47 -16.35 9.71 0.75
CA LYS A 47 -16.00 10.65 -0.34
C LYS A 47 -14.56 11.16 -0.23
N SER A 48 -14.09 11.43 0.99
CA SER A 48 -12.71 11.85 1.21
C SER A 48 -11.70 10.72 1.01
N PHE A 49 -12.06 9.47 1.34
CA PHE A 49 -11.20 8.30 1.14
C PHE A 49 -11.13 7.88 -0.33
N GLU A 50 -12.24 7.94 -1.06
CA GLU A 50 -12.31 7.64 -2.49
C GLU A 50 -11.34 8.50 -3.31
N GLU A 51 -11.21 9.78 -2.96
CA GLU A 51 -10.24 10.66 -3.62
C GLU A 51 -8.79 10.20 -3.39
N VAL A 52 -8.46 9.80 -2.17
CA VAL A 52 -7.15 9.24 -1.83
C VAL A 52 -6.92 7.92 -2.57
N TYR A 53 -7.90 7.02 -2.57
CA TYR A 53 -7.81 5.73 -3.25
C TYR A 53 -7.62 5.91 -4.76
N ARG A 54 -8.35 6.83 -5.38
CA ARG A 54 -8.23 7.17 -6.80
C ARG A 54 -6.83 7.67 -7.13
N ARG A 55 -6.28 8.60 -6.34
CA ARG A 55 -4.91 9.12 -6.52
C ARG A 55 -3.86 8.02 -6.39
N LEU A 56 -3.99 7.15 -5.39
CA LEU A 56 -3.07 6.03 -5.18
C LEU A 56 -3.26 4.88 -6.19
N GLY A 57 -4.29 4.93 -7.03
CA GLY A 57 -4.60 3.89 -8.01
C GLY A 57 -5.21 2.62 -7.40
N ILE A 58 -5.80 2.71 -6.21
CA ILE A 58 -6.47 1.61 -5.52
C ILE A 58 -7.84 1.39 -6.18
N LYS A 59 -8.10 0.16 -6.64
CA LYS A 59 -9.32 -0.23 -7.33
C LYS A 59 -9.89 -1.51 -6.72
N GLY A 60 -11.20 -1.70 -6.83
CA GLY A 60 -11.86 -2.92 -6.37
C GLY A 60 -11.88 -3.12 -4.85
N LEU A 61 -11.64 -2.05 -4.07
CA LEU A 61 -11.74 -2.11 -2.62
C LEU A 61 -13.19 -2.37 -2.21
N LYS A 62 -13.42 -3.47 -1.50
CA LYS A 62 -14.70 -3.75 -0.83
C LYS A 62 -14.59 -3.34 0.63
N GLU A 63 -15.26 -2.25 1.00
CA GLU A 63 -15.30 -1.80 2.39
C GLU A 63 -16.13 -2.79 3.24
N GLN A 64 -15.51 -3.33 4.29
CA GLN A 64 -16.18 -4.11 5.34
C GLN A 64 -15.66 -3.65 6.70
N GLY A 65 -16.20 -2.52 7.18
CA GLY A 65 -15.87 -1.97 8.49
C GLY A 65 -16.43 -2.79 9.65
N GLU A 66 -16.06 -2.44 10.88
CA GLU A 66 -16.46 -3.15 12.11
C GLU A 66 -17.98 -3.34 12.21
N SER A 67 -18.75 -2.34 11.77
CA SER A 67 -20.21 -2.38 11.81
C SER A 67 -20.83 -3.52 11.01
N PHE A 68 -20.12 -4.04 10.00
CA PHE A 68 -20.55 -5.22 9.24
C PHE A 68 -20.69 -6.44 10.14
N TYR A 69 -19.87 -6.57 11.17
CA TYR A 69 -19.80 -7.75 12.03
C TYR A 69 -20.72 -7.68 13.26
N ASN A 70 -21.30 -6.51 13.57
CA ASN A 70 -22.02 -6.27 14.83
C ASN A 70 -23.06 -7.33 15.19
N GLU A 71 -23.90 -7.73 14.22
CA GLU A 71 -24.96 -8.73 14.44
C GLU A 71 -24.41 -10.16 14.56
N MET A 72 -23.18 -10.40 14.09
CA MET A 72 -22.50 -11.69 14.15
C MET A 72 -21.71 -11.89 15.45
N ILE A 73 -21.33 -10.82 16.15
CA ILE A 73 -20.49 -10.91 17.35
C ILE A 73 -21.14 -11.79 18.42
N GLY A 74 -22.40 -11.50 18.79
CA GLY A 74 -23.12 -12.28 19.81
C GLY A 74 -23.17 -13.79 19.49
N PRO A 75 -23.68 -14.18 18.31
CA PRO A 75 -23.69 -15.57 17.87
C PRO A 75 -22.31 -16.26 17.86
N VAL A 76 -21.24 -15.55 17.46
CA VAL A 76 -19.88 -16.11 17.44
C VAL A 76 -19.35 -16.30 18.87
N VAL A 77 -19.58 -15.34 19.77
CA VAL A 77 -19.19 -15.48 21.17
C VAL A 77 -19.92 -16.67 21.82
N GLU A 78 -21.23 -16.80 21.62
CA GLU A 78 -22.00 -17.94 22.13
C GLU A 78 -21.50 -19.29 21.56
N MET A 79 -21.05 -19.31 20.31
CA MET A 79 -20.46 -20.50 19.70
C MET A 79 -19.18 -20.91 20.42
N LEU A 80 -18.29 -19.95 20.70
CA LEU A 80 -17.04 -20.19 21.41
C LEU A 80 -17.26 -20.57 22.88
N GLU A 81 -18.29 -20.03 23.52
CA GLU A 81 -18.73 -20.44 24.87
C GLU A 81 -19.17 -21.90 24.90
N LYS A 82 -19.99 -22.33 23.92
CA LYS A 82 -20.43 -23.73 23.81
C LYS A 82 -19.27 -24.69 23.55
N GLN A 83 -18.18 -24.21 22.95
CA GLN A 83 -16.93 -24.96 22.78
C GLN A 83 -16.05 -24.97 24.02
N GLY A 84 -16.38 -24.21 25.07
CA GLY A 84 -15.60 -24.11 26.30
C GLY A 84 -14.34 -23.25 26.17
N LEU A 85 -14.23 -22.41 25.14
CA LEU A 85 -13.06 -21.55 24.91
C LEU A 85 -13.14 -20.21 25.65
N VAL A 86 -14.34 -19.78 26.00
CA VAL A 86 -14.60 -18.51 26.69
C VAL A 86 -14.68 -18.76 28.20
N VAL A 87 -13.91 -17.98 28.96
CA VAL A 87 -13.84 -18.04 30.42
C VAL A 87 -14.19 -16.67 31.00
N GLU A 88 -15.01 -16.65 32.05
CA GLU A 88 -15.26 -15.43 32.80
C GLU A 88 -14.06 -15.05 33.69
N SER A 89 -13.62 -13.80 33.60
CA SER A 89 -12.53 -13.25 34.41
C SER A 89 -12.83 -11.78 34.74
N ASN A 90 -12.91 -11.47 36.04
CA ASN A 90 -13.24 -10.13 36.56
C ASN A 90 -14.53 -9.53 35.95
N GLY A 91 -15.54 -10.37 35.72
CA GLY A 91 -16.82 -9.97 35.13
C GLY A 91 -16.80 -9.78 33.61
N ALA A 92 -15.64 -9.90 32.95
CA ALA A 92 -15.51 -9.92 31.50
C ALA A 92 -15.45 -11.36 30.97
N LYS A 93 -15.78 -11.55 29.69
CA LYS A 93 -15.62 -12.83 28.98
C LYS A 93 -14.35 -12.79 28.14
N CYS A 94 -13.45 -13.74 28.40
CA CYS A 94 -12.09 -13.74 27.89
C CYS A 94 -11.74 -15.08 27.24
N ILE A 95 -10.85 -15.04 26.25
CA ILE A 95 -10.22 -16.24 25.66
C ILE A 95 -8.73 -16.17 25.97
N PHE A 96 -8.24 -17.19 26.66
CA PHE A 96 -6.84 -17.32 27.02
C PHE A 96 -6.10 -18.13 25.96
N THR A 97 -4.88 -17.73 25.63
CA THR A 97 -4.00 -18.39 24.66
C THR A 97 -2.61 -18.50 25.27
N ASP A 98 -1.78 -19.42 24.76
CA ASP A 98 -0.39 -19.56 25.22
C ASP A 98 0.56 -18.46 24.68
N ILE A 99 0.02 -17.47 23.96
CA ILE A 99 0.81 -16.41 23.31
C ILE A 99 1.21 -15.29 24.29
N ASP A 100 0.31 -14.90 25.19
CA ASP A 100 0.50 -13.80 26.14
C ASP A 100 -0.42 -13.98 27.36
N GLU A 101 0.00 -13.51 28.54
CA GLU A 101 -0.78 -13.60 29.78
C GLU A 101 -2.08 -12.78 29.71
N VAL A 102 -2.11 -11.71 28.91
CA VAL A 102 -3.28 -10.87 28.70
C VAL A 102 -4.21 -11.55 27.69
N PRO A 103 -5.42 -11.99 28.09
CA PRO A 103 -6.33 -12.69 27.20
C PRO A 103 -6.90 -11.76 26.11
N MET A 104 -7.62 -12.34 25.15
CA MET A 104 -8.53 -11.57 24.29
C MET A 104 -9.86 -11.38 25.03
N MET A 105 -10.30 -10.15 25.22
CA MET A 105 -11.53 -9.80 25.93
C MET A 105 -12.70 -9.67 24.95
N VAL A 106 -13.40 -10.77 24.71
CA VAL A 106 -14.50 -10.83 23.73
C VAL A 106 -15.80 -10.19 24.22
N VAL A 107 -16.00 -10.05 25.53
CA VAL A 107 -17.07 -9.21 26.12
C VAL A 107 -16.53 -8.50 27.36
N LYS A 108 -16.74 -7.18 27.45
CA LYS A 108 -16.35 -6.38 28.63
C LYS A 108 -17.26 -6.65 29.82
N SER A 109 -16.86 -6.17 31.00
CA SER A 109 -17.64 -6.31 32.24
C SER A 109 -18.97 -5.55 32.24
N ASP A 110 -19.13 -4.54 31.38
CA ASP A 110 -20.39 -3.82 31.15
C ASP A 110 -21.28 -4.49 30.07
N GLY A 111 -20.88 -5.65 29.56
CA GLY A 111 -21.57 -6.38 28.49
C GLY A 111 -21.26 -5.86 27.07
N GLY A 112 -20.44 -4.80 26.95
CA GLY A 112 -20.10 -4.20 25.66
C GLY A 112 -19.06 -5.01 24.88
N TYR A 113 -19.11 -4.92 23.55
CA TYR A 113 -18.10 -5.47 22.65
C TYR A 113 -16.92 -4.50 22.42
N GLY A 114 -15.78 -5.05 21.99
CA GLY A 114 -14.56 -4.32 21.69
C GLY A 114 -13.87 -4.83 20.42
N TYR A 115 -12.63 -4.40 20.21
CA TYR A 115 -11.84 -4.80 19.04
C TYR A 115 -11.60 -6.32 18.99
N ASP A 116 -11.32 -6.95 20.13
CA ASP A 116 -11.18 -8.41 20.25
C ASP A 116 -12.43 -9.14 19.75
N SER A 117 -13.62 -8.68 20.14
CA SER A 117 -14.90 -9.24 19.71
C SER A 117 -15.06 -9.18 18.18
N THR A 118 -14.76 -8.01 17.60
CA THR A 118 -14.86 -7.78 16.16
C THR A 118 -13.86 -8.60 15.38
N ASP A 119 -12.58 -8.64 15.81
CA ASP A 119 -11.53 -9.34 15.09
C ASP A 119 -11.72 -10.86 15.13
N VAL A 120 -12.14 -11.42 16.27
CA VAL A 120 -12.52 -12.83 16.40
C VAL A 120 -13.69 -13.18 15.47
N THR A 121 -14.68 -12.29 15.38
CA THR A 121 -15.81 -12.46 14.46
C THR A 121 -15.39 -12.33 13.00
N ALA A 122 -14.47 -11.41 12.70
CA ALA A 122 -13.98 -11.16 11.35
C ALA A 122 -13.13 -12.33 10.83
N VAL A 123 -12.26 -12.92 11.66
CA VAL A 123 -11.50 -14.12 11.26
C VAL A 123 -12.41 -15.33 11.06
N TRP A 124 -13.41 -15.52 11.93
CA TRP A 124 -14.46 -16.52 11.72
C TRP A 124 -15.17 -16.33 10.39
N TYR A 125 -15.64 -15.11 10.10
CA TYR A 125 -16.36 -14.80 8.87
C TYR A 125 -15.51 -15.09 7.62
N ARG A 126 -14.25 -14.66 7.62
CA ARG A 126 -13.33 -14.85 6.48
C ARG A 126 -13.02 -16.31 6.22
N LEU A 127 -12.80 -17.12 7.25
CA LEU A 127 -12.46 -18.54 7.09
C LEU A 127 -13.69 -19.41 6.83
N THR A 128 -14.83 -19.11 7.46
CA THR A 128 -16.00 -20.01 7.44
C THR A 128 -17.11 -19.59 6.50
N GLN A 129 -17.24 -18.29 6.20
CA GLN A 129 -18.30 -17.76 5.32
C GLN A 129 -17.74 -17.38 3.94
N LEU A 130 -16.55 -16.78 3.90
CA LEU A 130 -15.87 -16.50 2.63
C LEU A 130 -15.03 -17.67 2.12
N HIS A 131 -14.75 -18.66 2.99
CA HIS A 131 -13.89 -19.80 2.68
C HIS A 131 -12.52 -19.37 2.11
N ALA A 132 -11.91 -18.34 2.70
CA ALA A 132 -10.62 -17.85 2.24
C ALA A 132 -9.50 -18.86 2.53
N ASP A 133 -8.73 -19.21 1.50
CA ASP A 133 -7.52 -20.04 1.64
C ASP A 133 -6.38 -19.27 2.32
N GLU A 134 -6.28 -17.95 2.06
CA GLU A 134 -5.27 -17.06 2.63
C GLU A 134 -5.88 -15.73 3.06
N VAL A 135 -5.55 -15.28 4.27
CA VAL A 135 -5.93 -13.97 4.80
C VAL A 135 -4.68 -13.24 5.29
N VAL A 136 -4.41 -12.08 4.70
CA VAL A 136 -3.24 -11.25 5.00
C VAL A 136 -3.70 -10.01 5.78
N TYR A 137 -3.19 -9.86 7.01
CA TYR A 137 -3.46 -8.73 7.89
C TYR A 137 -2.32 -7.73 7.83
N ILE A 138 -2.59 -6.52 7.32
CA ILE A 138 -1.59 -5.47 7.16
C ILE A 138 -1.90 -4.33 8.13
N THR A 139 -1.20 -4.30 9.27
CA THR A 139 -1.34 -3.23 10.29
C THR A 139 0.01 -2.87 10.91
N ASP A 140 0.04 -1.91 11.83
CA ASP A 140 1.30 -1.49 12.47
C ASP A 140 1.89 -2.60 13.35
N LEU A 141 3.23 -2.67 13.43
CA LEU A 141 3.97 -3.67 14.21
C LEU A 141 3.56 -3.77 15.69
N GLY A 142 2.97 -2.72 16.26
CA GLY A 142 2.48 -2.73 17.64
C GLY A 142 1.34 -3.73 17.89
N GLN A 143 0.70 -4.23 16.84
CA GLN A 143 -0.41 -5.18 16.91
C GLN A 143 0.01 -6.64 16.73
N GLU A 144 1.31 -6.95 16.63
CA GLU A 144 1.78 -8.31 16.35
C GLU A 144 1.28 -9.32 17.39
N VAL A 145 1.37 -8.99 18.69
CA VAL A 145 0.92 -9.89 19.76
C VAL A 145 -0.58 -10.14 19.68
N HIS A 146 -1.36 -9.10 19.35
CA HIS A 146 -2.80 -9.22 19.15
C HIS A 146 -3.15 -10.21 18.04
N PHE A 147 -2.54 -10.08 16.86
CA PHE A 147 -2.81 -11.00 15.75
C PHE A 147 -2.31 -12.42 16.01
N LYS A 148 -1.20 -12.60 16.73
CA LYS A 148 -0.76 -13.94 17.17
C LYS A 148 -1.81 -14.60 18.08
N LYS A 149 -2.37 -13.85 19.04
CA LYS A 149 -3.50 -14.34 19.86
C LYS A 149 -4.71 -14.68 18.99
N LEU A 150 -5.10 -13.79 18.07
CA LEU A 150 -6.24 -13.99 17.18
C LEU A 150 -6.11 -15.27 16.34
N PHE A 151 -4.91 -15.53 15.80
CA PHE A 151 -4.65 -16.72 14.98
C PHE A 151 -4.69 -17.99 15.83
N GLU A 152 -4.18 -17.93 17.07
CA GLU A 152 -4.30 -19.06 18.01
C GLU A 152 -5.77 -19.30 18.40
N VAL A 153 -6.56 -18.26 18.65
CA VAL A 153 -8.02 -18.39 18.88
C VAL A 153 -8.70 -19.04 17.68
N ALA A 154 -8.40 -18.63 16.45
CA ALA A 154 -8.98 -19.22 15.24
C ALA A 154 -8.62 -20.70 15.07
N LYS A 155 -7.42 -21.10 15.52
CA LYS A 155 -6.97 -22.50 15.54
C LYS A 155 -7.67 -23.30 16.64
N MET A 156 -7.74 -22.77 17.86
CA MET A 156 -8.45 -23.37 19.00
C MET A 156 -9.94 -23.61 18.68
N ALA A 157 -10.57 -22.65 17.98
CA ALA A 157 -11.97 -22.73 17.56
C ALA A 157 -12.21 -23.67 16.36
N GLY A 158 -11.14 -24.23 15.78
CA GLY A 158 -11.21 -25.13 14.63
C GLY A 158 -11.61 -24.46 13.32
N TRP A 159 -11.29 -23.17 13.15
CA TRP A 159 -11.52 -22.44 11.89
C TRP A 159 -10.27 -22.35 11.03
N HIS A 160 -9.11 -22.30 11.66
CA HIS A 160 -7.80 -22.24 11.01
C HIS A 160 -7.11 -23.61 11.01
N HIS A 161 -6.78 -24.11 9.82
CA HIS A 161 -6.16 -25.42 9.61
C HIS A 161 -4.96 -25.28 8.69
N PRO A 162 -3.75 -24.99 9.21
CA PRO A 162 -2.54 -25.05 8.39
C PRO A 162 -2.23 -26.49 7.93
N PRO A 163 -1.75 -26.71 6.69
CA PRO A 163 -1.44 -25.69 5.67
C PRO A 163 -2.63 -25.31 4.77
N GLN A 164 -3.83 -25.86 4.99
CA GLN A 164 -5.00 -25.62 4.13
C GLN A 164 -5.48 -24.18 4.15
N THR A 165 -5.48 -23.54 5.33
CA THR A 165 -5.71 -22.10 5.45
C THR A 165 -4.47 -21.41 5.98
N LYS A 166 -4.19 -20.20 5.49
CA LYS A 166 -3.04 -19.37 5.84
C LYS A 166 -3.50 -18.04 6.43
N LEU A 167 -3.00 -17.69 7.60
CA LEU A 167 -3.21 -16.40 8.25
C LEU A 167 -1.86 -15.72 8.41
N ASP A 168 -1.62 -14.66 7.65
CA ASP A 168 -0.36 -13.91 7.71
C ASP A 168 -0.56 -12.56 8.38
N TYR A 169 0.39 -12.21 9.24
CA TYR A 169 0.50 -10.87 9.80
C TYR A 169 1.68 -10.13 9.17
N LEU A 170 1.36 -9.04 8.47
CA LEU A 170 2.30 -8.14 7.81
C LEU A 170 2.36 -6.83 8.57
N GLY A 171 3.11 -6.85 9.67
CA GLY A 171 3.41 -5.64 10.42
C GLY A 171 4.24 -4.63 9.62
N PHE A 172 3.91 -3.35 9.74
CA PHE A 172 4.77 -2.27 9.22
C PHE A 172 5.28 -1.33 10.33
N GLY A 173 6.48 -0.78 10.10
CA GLY A 173 7.14 0.18 10.97
C GLY A 173 6.49 1.56 10.93
N VAL A 174 7.05 2.48 11.69
CA VAL A 174 6.53 3.84 11.83
C VAL A 174 7.18 4.77 10.81
N VAL A 175 6.37 5.62 10.17
CA VAL A 175 6.86 6.75 9.38
C VAL A 175 7.34 7.84 10.32
N CYS A 176 8.62 8.19 10.21
CA CYS A 176 9.28 9.19 11.04
C CYS A 176 9.55 10.49 10.27
N GLY A 177 9.56 11.61 10.99
CA GLY A 177 10.14 12.86 10.50
C GLY A 177 11.66 12.86 10.58
N GLU A 178 12.27 13.95 10.12
CA GLU A 178 13.73 14.14 10.16
C GLU A 178 14.30 14.16 11.59
N ASP A 179 13.45 14.44 12.58
CA ASP A 179 13.79 14.39 14.00
C ASP A 179 13.77 12.96 14.59
N GLY A 180 13.49 11.94 13.76
CA GLY A 180 13.38 10.54 14.16
C GLY A 180 12.10 10.20 14.92
N LYS A 181 11.18 11.16 15.12
CA LYS A 181 9.91 10.94 15.82
C LYS A 181 8.78 10.69 14.82
N LYS A 182 7.62 10.24 15.31
CA LYS A 182 6.41 10.03 14.50
C LYS A 182 6.16 11.24 13.60
N PHE A 183 5.98 10.98 12.30
CA PHE A 183 5.82 12.00 11.28
C PHE A 183 4.64 12.93 11.62
N LYS A 184 4.95 14.22 11.76
CA LYS A 184 4.02 15.28 12.13
C LYS A 184 4.31 16.51 11.27
N THR A 185 3.30 17.34 11.09
CA THR A 185 3.47 18.69 10.53
C THR A 185 4.38 19.53 11.42
N ARG A 186 4.91 20.64 10.89
CA ARG A 186 5.70 21.63 11.67
C ARG A 186 4.95 22.18 12.89
N SER A 187 3.62 22.15 12.89
CA SER A 187 2.75 22.55 14.02
C SER A 187 2.48 21.41 15.02
N GLY A 188 3.06 20.23 14.83
CA GLY A 188 2.90 19.07 15.71
C GLY A 188 1.61 18.27 15.52
N THR A 189 0.83 18.58 14.46
CA THR A 189 -0.41 17.87 14.13
C THR A 189 -0.18 16.76 13.10
N THR A 190 -1.04 15.73 13.07
CA THR A 190 -1.00 14.65 12.07
C THR A 190 -1.08 15.24 10.66
N VAL A 191 -0.17 14.81 9.78
CA VAL A 191 -0.17 15.19 8.36
C VAL A 191 -1.32 14.49 7.67
N LYS A 192 -2.16 15.22 6.92
CA LYS A 192 -3.17 14.58 6.06
C LYS A 192 -2.48 14.01 4.83
N LEU A 193 -2.89 12.81 4.44
CA LEU A 193 -2.34 12.16 3.26
C LEU A 193 -2.60 12.96 1.97
N THR A 194 -3.75 13.62 1.86
CA THR A 194 -4.04 14.53 0.73
C THR A 194 -3.00 15.63 0.60
N ASP A 195 -2.71 16.32 1.71
CA ASP A 195 -1.76 17.44 1.73
C ASP A 195 -0.33 16.96 1.42
N LEU A 196 0.01 15.73 1.84
CA LEU A 196 1.29 15.09 1.52
C LEU A 196 1.42 14.79 0.03
N LEU A 197 0.37 14.22 -0.57
CA LEU A 197 0.34 13.94 -2.00
C LEU A 197 0.37 15.24 -2.81
N ASP A 198 -0.38 16.26 -2.41
CA ASP A 198 -0.38 17.58 -3.07
C ASP A 198 1.03 18.19 -3.07
N GLU A 199 1.72 18.18 -1.94
CA GLU A 199 3.10 18.66 -1.84
C GLU A 199 4.08 17.84 -2.70
N ALA A 200 3.88 16.53 -2.82
CA ALA A 200 4.71 15.67 -3.68
C ALA A 200 4.53 16.02 -5.17
N GLU A 201 3.29 16.23 -5.60
CA GLU A 201 2.93 16.62 -6.97
C GLU A 201 3.49 18.02 -7.30
N ASP A 202 3.33 18.98 -6.39
CA ASP A 202 3.85 20.35 -6.56
C ASP A 202 5.38 20.39 -6.66
N ARG A 203 6.08 19.59 -5.85
CA ARG A 203 7.55 19.49 -5.94
C ARG A 203 8.00 18.80 -7.21
N ALA A 204 7.33 17.72 -7.61
CA ALA A 204 7.61 17.04 -8.88
C ALA A 204 7.44 17.99 -10.07
N LYS A 205 6.38 18.80 -10.06
CA LYS A 205 6.12 19.83 -11.08
C LYS A 205 7.26 20.84 -11.16
N LYS A 206 7.67 21.42 -10.02
CA LYS A 206 8.78 22.39 -9.95
C LYS A 206 10.10 21.82 -10.45
N GLU A 207 10.41 20.56 -10.12
CA GLU A 207 11.63 19.89 -10.59
C GLU A 207 11.60 19.67 -12.11
N LEU A 208 10.46 19.26 -12.67
CA LEU A 208 10.29 19.14 -14.13
C LEU A 208 10.44 20.50 -14.84
N GLU A 209 9.85 21.56 -14.29
CA GLU A 209 9.96 22.93 -14.82
C GLU A 209 11.42 23.41 -14.79
N SER A 210 12.13 23.17 -13.69
CA SER A 210 13.55 23.50 -13.52
C SER A 210 14.42 22.86 -14.60
N ARG A 211 14.23 21.56 -14.87
CA ARG A 211 14.97 20.82 -15.90
C ARG A 211 14.69 21.29 -17.31
N LEU A 212 13.42 21.61 -17.60
CA LEU A 212 13.01 22.14 -18.90
C LEU A 212 13.68 23.49 -19.17
N ASN A 213 13.74 24.35 -18.15
CA ASN A 213 14.41 25.65 -18.23
C ASN A 213 15.93 25.55 -18.30
N ALA A 214 16.54 24.58 -17.61
CA ALA A 214 17.97 24.31 -17.63
C ALA A 214 18.45 23.66 -18.94
N GLY A 215 17.53 23.18 -19.79
CA GLY A 215 17.86 22.47 -21.01
C GLY A 215 18.58 21.15 -20.73
N GLU A 216 18.18 20.41 -19.70
CA GLU A 216 18.76 19.10 -19.38
C GLU A 216 17.96 17.96 -20.02
N GLY A 217 18.65 16.91 -20.52
CA GLY A 217 18.04 15.72 -21.14
C GLY A 217 18.03 15.72 -22.67
N GLU A 218 17.36 14.75 -23.32
CA GLU A 218 17.30 14.67 -24.79
C GLU A 218 16.59 15.86 -25.45
N ALA A 219 15.81 16.62 -24.67
CA ALA A 219 15.14 17.85 -25.08
C ALA A 219 15.95 19.11 -24.74
N ALA A 220 17.23 19.00 -24.37
CA ALA A 220 18.13 20.13 -24.19
C ALA A 220 18.07 21.11 -25.37
N GLY A 221 17.43 22.27 -25.18
CA GLY A 221 17.23 23.26 -26.24
C GLY A 221 16.09 22.98 -27.24
N ARG A 222 15.17 22.05 -26.94
CA ARG A 222 13.94 21.79 -27.73
C ARG A 222 12.71 21.85 -26.82
N SER A 223 11.58 22.32 -27.36
CA SER A 223 10.28 22.16 -26.69
C SER A 223 10.02 20.67 -26.46
N THR A 224 9.54 20.30 -25.27
CA THR A 224 9.11 18.92 -24.96
C THR A 224 7.94 18.47 -25.83
N GLY A 225 7.25 19.41 -26.49
CA GLY A 225 6.06 19.15 -27.28
C GLY A 225 4.84 18.79 -26.43
N LEU A 226 4.95 18.85 -25.10
CA LEU A 226 3.86 18.57 -24.17
C LEU A 226 2.96 19.78 -24.01
N THR A 227 1.66 19.52 -23.96
CA THR A 227 0.66 20.47 -23.49
C THR A 227 0.79 20.71 -21.98
N GLU A 228 0.21 21.81 -21.48
CA GLU A 228 0.14 22.09 -20.05
C GLU A 228 -0.57 20.96 -19.28
N GLU A 229 -1.62 20.38 -19.88
CA GLU A 229 -2.36 19.26 -19.30
C GLU A 229 -1.52 17.99 -19.19
N GLU A 230 -0.77 17.63 -20.23
CA GLU A 230 0.13 16.46 -20.20
C GLU A 230 1.27 16.65 -19.19
N PHE A 231 1.78 17.88 -19.07
CA PHE A 231 2.81 18.22 -18.09
C PHE A 231 2.30 18.11 -16.65
N ASP A 232 1.10 18.61 -16.39
CA ASP A 232 0.45 18.52 -15.07
C ASP A 232 0.14 17.06 -14.71
N ASN A 233 -0.34 16.28 -15.67
CA ASN A 233 -0.59 14.85 -15.50
C ASN A 233 0.71 14.07 -15.22
N ALA A 234 1.81 14.36 -15.93
CA ALA A 234 3.10 13.73 -15.67
C ALA A 234 3.61 14.06 -14.25
N SER A 235 3.47 15.31 -13.82
CA SER A 235 3.84 15.76 -12.46
C SER A 235 3.06 15.00 -11.39
N LYS A 236 1.75 14.81 -11.60
CA LYS A 236 0.88 14.02 -10.72
C LYS A 236 1.34 12.57 -10.60
N ILE A 237 1.60 11.92 -11.74
CA ILE A 237 2.09 10.53 -11.78
C ILE A 237 3.41 10.42 -11.04
N ILE A 238 4.36 11.33 -11.28
CA ILE A 238 5.69 11.28 -10.65
C ILE A 238 5.58 11.51 -9.15
N GLY A 239 4.84 12.53 -8.70
CA GLY A 239 4.68 12.83 -7.27
C GLY A 239 4.09 11.66 -6.49
N VAL A 240 2.98 11.09 -6.97
CA VAL A 240 2.33 9.93 -6.33
C VAL A 240 3.21 8.68 -6.39
N ALA A 241 3.85 8.41 -7.53
CA ALA A 241 4.74 7.27 -7.67
C ALA A 241 5.94 7.37 -6.72
N SER A 242 6.51 8.56 -6.54
CA SER A 242 7.60 8.80 -5.59
C SER A 242 7.19 8.51 -4.15
N VAL A 243 5.99 8.93 -3.73
CA VAL A 243 5.49 8.60 -2.38
C VAL A 243 5.35 7.09 -2.20
N ARG A 244 4.70 6.40 -3.14
CA ARG A 244 4.46 4.95 -3.07
C ARG A 244 5.76 4.15 -3.09
N TYR A 245 6.64 4.48 -4.02
CA TYR A 245 7.89 3.75 -4.20
C TYR A 245 8.86 3.97 -3.03
N PHE A 246 8.88 5.18 -2.48
CA PHE A 246 9.76 5.50 -1.35
C PHE A 246 9.41 4.71 -0.09
N ASP A 247 8.14 4.39 0.10
CA ASP A 247 7.64 3.46 1.12
C ASP A 247 7.97 2.00 0.75
N LEU A 248 7.49 1.54 -0.42
CA LEU A 248 7.62 0.14 -0.85
C LEU A 248 9.06 -0.36 -0.96
N ARG A 249 10.03 0.50 -1.29
CA ARG A 249 11.44 0.11 -1.40
C ARG A 249 12.11 -0.14 -0.05
N GLN A 250 11.49 0.26 1.06
CA GLN A 250 12.01 0.00 2.39
C GLN A 250 11.57 -1.39 2.85
N ASN A 251 12.36 -2.01 3.71
CA ASN A 251 11.84 -3.15 4.45
C ASN A 251 10.66 -2.70 5.32
N ARG A 252 9.48 -3.30 5.12
CA ARG A 252 8.24 -2.89 5.79
C ARG A 252 8.35 -2.81 7.31
N THR A 253 9.19 -3.64 7.94
CA THR A 253 9.32 -3.65 9.42
C THR A 253 10.24 -2.58 9.96
N THR A 254 10.98 -1.89 9.09
CA THR A 254 11.89 -0.81 9.50
C THR A 254 11.14 0.51 9.61
N ASN A 255 11.42 1.27 10.67
CA ASN A 255 11.01 2.67 10.71
C ASN A 255 11.82 3.44 9.66
N TYR A 256 11.17 4.29 8.89
CA TYR A 256 11.86 5.10 7.88
C TYR A 256 11.58 6.59 8.04
N ILE A 257 12.58 7.39 7.68
CA ILE A 257 12.49 8.86 7.71
C ILE A 257 11.88 9.33 6.38
N PHE A 258 10.68 9.90 6.46
CA PHE A 258 10.04 10.52 5.31
C PHE A 258 10.78 11.80 4.93
N ASN A 259 11.15 11.93 3.65
CA ASN A 259 11.85 13.10 3.13
C ASN A 259 11.53 13.30 1.64
N PHE A 260 10.93 14.45 1.32
CA PHE A 260 10.53 14.81 -0.05
C PHE A 260 11.72 14.84 -1.02
N ASP A 261 12.83 15.42 -0.61
CA ASP A 261 13.99 15.63 -1.47
C ASP A 261 14.63 14.28 -1.87
N LYS A 262 14.71 13.33 -0.93
CA LYS A 262 15.22 11.98 -1.19
C LYS A 262 14.29 11.13 -2.05
N MET A 263 12.97 11.31 -1.96
CA MET A 263 12.03 10.51 -2.77
C MET A 263 11.84 11.06 -4.18
N LEU A 264 12.09 12.35 -4.37
CA LEU A 264 12.05 13.03 -5.67
C LEU A 264 13.43 13.18 -6.30
N ASP A 265 14.49 12.66 -5.66
CA ASP A 265 15.84 12.70 -6.22
C ASP A 265 15.85 11.98 -7.58
N PRO A 266 16.28 12.65 -8.67
CA PRO A 266 16.41 12.04 -9.99
C PRO A 266 17.52 10.98 -10.05
N LYS A 267 18.38 10.91 -9.04
CA LYS A 267 19.47 9.94 -8.91
C LYS A 267 19.16 8.94 -7.79
N GLY A 268 19.68 7.74 -7.96
CA GLY A 268 19.53 6.67 -6.98
C GLY A 268 18.18 5.95 -7.11
N ASN A 269 17.92 5.08 -6.13
CA ASN A 269 16.80 4.14 -6.16
C ASN A 269 15.45 4.85 -5.88
N THR A 270 14.94 5.62 -6.85
CA THR A 270 13.71 6.43 -6.74
C THR A 270 12.74 6.15 -7.89
N ALA A 271 11.45 6.45 -7.70
CA ALA A 271 10.47 6.36 -8.77
C ALA A 271 10.81 7.28 -9.95
N VAL A 272 11.38 8.46 -9.68
CA VAL A 272 11.78 9.42 -10.70
C VAL A 272 12.80 8.80 -11.65
N PHE A 273 13.82 8.13 -11.11
CA PHE A 273 14.83 7.46 -11.92
C PHE A 273 14.22 6.34 -12.78
N LEU A 274 13.39 5.48 -12.18
CA LEU A 274 12.74 4.37 -12.90
C LEU A 274 11.83 4.86 -14.02
N LEU A 275 10.96 5.84 -13.73
CA LEU A 275 10.04 6.42 -14.71
C LEU A 275 10.79 7.11 -15.85
N TYR A 276 11.89 7.79 -15.55
CA TYR A 276 12.72 8.42 -16.57
C TYR A 276 13.39 7.39 -17.48
N ALA A 277 13.90 6.29 -16.92
CA ALA A 277 14.45 5.21 -17.72
C ALA A 277 13.38 4.51 -18.58
N TYR A 278 12.18 4.29 -18.04
CA TYR A 278 11.04 3.76 -18.79
C TYR A 278 10.66 4.69 -19.96
N ALA A 279 10.60 6.00 -19.73
CA ALA A 279 10.33 6.98 -20.78
C ALA A 279 11.43 6.99 -21.85
N ARG A 280 12.70 6.79 -21.45
CA ARG A 280 13.83 6.64 -22.38
C ARG A 280 13.71 5.39 -23.25
N ILE A 281 13.36 4.24 -22.67
CA ILE A 281 13.11 3.00 -23.43
C ILE A 281 12.03 3.24 -24.48
N CYS A 282 10.91 3.86 -24.08
CA CYS A 282 9.84 4.23 -25.00
C CYS A 282 10.33 5.17 -26.13
N SER A 283 11.20 6.14 -25.81
CA SER A 283 11.80 7.05 -26.79
C SER A 283 12.66 6.31 -27.83
N ILE A 284 13.49 5.36 -27.38
CA ILE A 284 14.35 4.54 -28.25
C ILE A 284 13.49 3.74 -29.25
N LEU A 285 12.48 3.03 -28.75
CA LEU A 285 11.57 2.23 -29.57
C LEU A 285 10.83 3.09 -30.60
N ARG A 286 10.34 4.29 -30.22
CA ARG A 286 9.73 5.24 -31.16
C ARG A 286 10.69 5.74 -32.23
N LYS A 287 11.94 6.09 -31.85
CA LYS A 287 12.96 6.56 -32.81
C LYS A 287 13.32 5.47 -33.84
N ALA A 288 13.30 4.22 -33.42
CA ALA A 288 13.50 3.07 -34.29
C ALA A 288 12.25 2.68 -35.11
N SER A 289 11.13 3.41 -34.97
CA SER A 289 9.84 3.05 -35.57
C SER A 289 9.44 1.60 -35.27
N PHE A 290 9.74 1.13 -34.05
CA PHE A 290 9.46 -0.23 -33.63
C PHE A 290 7.94 -0.44 -33.52
N ASP A 291 7.40 -1.35 -34.34
CA ASP A 291 5.97 -1.63 -34.37
C ASP A 291 5.55 -2.56 -33.22
N TYR A 292 4.92 -1.99 -32.20
CA TYR A 292 4.34 -2.71 -31.06
C TYR A 292 3.23 -3.69 -31.44
N HIS A 293 2.54 -3.45 -32.57
CA HIS A 293 1.31 -4.13 -32.99
C HIS A 293 1.53 -5.15 -34.09
N SER A 294 2.71 -5.18 -34.70
CA SER A 294 3.10 -6.16 -35.73
C SER A 294 3.01 -7.62 -35.25
N GLY A 295 2.81 -7.86 -33.95
CA GLY A 295 2.82 -9.19 -33.37
C GLY A 295 4.22 -9.75 -33.49
N LEU A 296 5.10 -9.39 -32.55
CA LEU A 296 6.43 -9.98 -32.46
C LEU A 296 6.29 -11.51 -32.49
N ASP A 297 6.72 -12.11 -33.58
CA ASP A 297 6.73 -13.56 -33.70
C ASP A 297 8.00 -14.08 -33.04
N PHE A 298 7.91 -14.33 -31.73
CA PHE A 298 9.01 -14.87 -30.93
C PHE A 298 9.54 -16.24 -31.42
N SER A 299 8.87 -16.89 -32.39
CA SER A 299 9.40 -18.09 -33.04
C SER A 299 10.41 -17.81 -34.17
N THR A 300 10.46 -16.57 -34.66
CA THR A 300 11.35 -16.12 -35.74
C THR A 300 12.32 -15.01 -35.31
N GLU A 301 12.02 -14.32 -34.21
CA GLU A 301 12.89 -13.29 -33.63
C GLU A 301 14.06 -13.92 -32.86
N GLU A 302 15.29 -13.68 -33.32
CA GLU A 302 16.50 -14.15 -32.66
C GLU A 302 17.17 -13.04 -31.85
N VAL A 303 17.34 -13.27 -30.55
CA VAL A 303 18.12 -12.39 -29.67
C VAL A 303 19.58 -12.86 -29.70
N THR A 304 20.41 -12.11 -30.42
CA THR A 304 21.87 -12.31 -30.42
C THR A 304 22.50 -11.54 -29.26
N ILE A 305 23.26 -12.25 -28.42
CA ILE A 305 24.03 -11.68 -27.32
C ILE A 305 25.52 -11.72 -27.68
N THR A 306 26.10 -10.55 -27.92
CA THR A 306 27.49 -10.38 -28.36
C THR A 306 28.36 -9.67 -27.30
N GLU A 307 27.74 -8.79 -26.51
CA GLU A 307 28.42 -7.94 -25.54
C GLU A 307 28.11 -8.36 -24.10
N GLU A 308 29.02 -8.04 -23.18
CA GLU A 308 28.85 -8.33 -21.75
C GLU A 308 27.60 -7.63 -21.18
N LYS A 309 27.32 -6.39 -21.61
CA LYS A 309 26.18 -5.61 -21.10
C LYS A 309 24.83 -6.09 -21.63
N GLU A 310 24.79 -6.60 -22.86
CA GLU A 310 23.62 -7.32 -23.40
C GLU A 310 23.32 -8.55 -22.56
N ARG A 311 24.35 -9.37 -22.28
CA ARG A 311 24.21 -10.57 -21.45
C ARG A 311 23.73 -10.23 -20.04
N ALA A 312 24.29 -9.20 -19.43
CA ALA A 312 23.93 -8.78 -18.09
C ALA A 312 22.46 -8.31 -18.01
N LEU A 313 21.98 -7.55 -19.01
CA LEU A 313 20.58 -7.14 -19.09
C LEU A 313 19.65 -8.34 -19.31
N ALA A 314 19.98 -9.22 -20.26
CA ALA A 314 19.17 -10.39 -20.57
C ALA A 314 19.01 -11.31 -19.35
N LEU A 315 20.09 -11.56 -18.62
CA LEU A 315 20.03 -12.35 -17.38
C LEU A 315 19.17 -11.68 -16.31
N GLU A 316 19.25 -10.36 -16.16
CA GLU A 316 18.42 -9.65 -15.18
C GLU A 316 16.93 -9.76 -15.54
N ILE A 317 16.56 -9.57 -16.81
CA ILE A 317 15.16 -9.74 -17.27
C ILE A 317 14.62 -11.13 -16.90
N LEU A 318 15.42 -12.19 -17.08
CA LEU A 318 15.01 -13.57 -16.77
C LEU A 318 14.80 -13.82 -15.26
N ARG A 319 15.44 -13.03 -14.39
CA ARG A 319 15.29 -13.15 -12.92
C ARG A 319 13.94 -12.69 -12.41
N PHE A 320 13.13 -11.98 -13.21
CA PHE A 320 11.83 -11.48 -12.78
C PHE A 320 10.94 -12.58 -12.17
N ALA A 321 10.89 -13.76 -12.78
CA ALA A 321 10.07 -14.87 -12.31
C ALA A 321 10.50 -15.34 -10.90
N GLU A 322 11.81 -15.44 -10.66
CA GLU A 322 12.37 -15.83 -9.36
C GLU A 322 12.08 -14.77 -8.29
N VAL A 323 12.19 -13.48 -8.64
CA VAL A 323 11.87 -12.36 -7.75
C VAL A 323 10.38 -12.40 -7.37
N MET A 324 9.49 -12.61 -8.35
CA MET A 324 8.05 -12.70 -8.08
C MET A 324 7.70 -13.90 -7.21
N GLN A 325 8.31 -15.05 -7.42
CA GLN A 325 8.14 -16.22 -6.55
C GLN A 325 8.58 -15.92 -5.11
N ALA A 326 9.72 -15.25 -4.95
CA ALA A 326 10.21 -14.87 -3.62
C ALA A 326 9.26 -13.88 -2.93
N VAL A 327 8.78 -12.86 -3.65
CA VAL A 327 7.82 -11.87 -3.11
C VAL A 327 6.50 -12.52 -2.76
N LEU A 328 5.97 -13.45 -3.56
CA LEU A 328 4.73 -14.16 -3.21
C LEU A 328 4.90 -15.08 -1.99
N SER A 329 6.12 -15.58 -1.75
CA SER A 329 6.40 -16.46 -0.62
C SER A 329 6.46 -15.74 0.72
N ASP A 330 7.01 -14.53 0.79
CA ASP A 330 7.22 -13.81 2.06
C ASP A 330 6.64 -12.39 2.11
N LEU A 331 5.98 -11.98 1.02
CA LEU A 331 5.27 -10.72 0.85
C LEU A 331 6.15 -9.49 1.10
N GLN A 332 7.45 -9.60 0.80
CA GLN A 332 8.43 -8.52 0.90
C GLN A 332 8.53 -7.69 -0.39
N CYS A 333 7.64 -6.71 -0.56
CA CYS A 333 7.58 -5.86 -1.76
C CYS A 333 8.89 -5.10 -2.09
N HIS A 334 9.75 -4.82 -1.10
CA HIS A 334 11.01 -4.11 -1.33
C HIS A 334 11.95 -4.83 -2.28
N ARG A 335 11.89 -6.17 -2.33
CA ARG A 335 12.69 -6.98 -3.28
C ARG A 335 12.32 -6.71 -4.72
N LEU A 336 11.03 -6.45 -4.99
CA LEU A 336 10.60 -6.04 -6.32
C LEU A 336 11.15 -4.66 -6.66
N CYS A 337 11.18 -3.73 -5.71
CA CYS A 337 11.80 -2.41 -5.91
C CYS A 337 13.31 -2.53 -6.17
N GLU A 338 14.03 -3.37 -5.42
CA GLU A 338 15.46 -3.65 -5.65
C GLU A 338 15.70 -4.22 -7.05
N TYR A 339 14.90 -5.21 -7.47
CA TYR A 339 14.95 -5.75 -8.83
C TYR A 339 14.73 -4.67 -9.89
N MET A 340 13.69 -3.84 -9.75
CA MET A 340 13.41 -2.78 -10.73
C MET A 340 14.56 -1.77 -10.82
N TRP A 341 15.19 -1.45 -9.69
CA TRP A 341 16.37 -0.61 -9.64
C TRP A 341 17.58 -1.23 -10.35
N ASP A 342 17.86 -2.51 -10.08
CA ASP A 342 18.98 -3.22 -10.70
C ASP A 342 18.77 -3.39 -12.21
N LEU A 343 17.57 -3.80 -12.64
CA LEU A 343 17.17 -3.88 -14.04
C LEU A 343 17.39 -2.55 -14.76
N THR A 344 16.98 -1.44 -14.13
CA THR A 344 17.13 -0.11 -14.72
C THR A 344 18.59 0.33 -14.84
N ASN A 345 19.44 -0.02 -13.86
CA ASN A 345 20.88 0.23 -13.96
C ASN A 345 21.52 -0.63 -15.05
N LYS A 346 21.18 -1.92 -15.15
CA LYS A 346 21.66 -2.80 -16.23
C LYS A 346 21.24 -2.27 -17.60
N PHE A 347 20.00 -1.82 -17.74
CA PHE A 347 19.53 -1.18 -18.96
C PHE A 347 20.33 0.08 -19.29
N THR A 348 20.59 0.93 -18.29
CA THR A 348 21.37 2.16 -18.49
C THR A 348 22.79 1.85 -18.97
N SER A 349 23.48 0.89 -18.35
CA SER A 349 24.81 0.45 -18.80
C SER A 349 24.78 -0.14 -20.21
N PHE A 350 23.80 -1.00 -20.50
CA PHE A 350 23.59 -1.54 -21.85
C PHE A 350 23.40 -0.43 -22.88
N TYR A 351 22.53 0.54 -22.62
CA TYR A 351 22.27 1.64 -23.56
C TYR A 351 23.48 2.56 -23.76
N THR A 352 24.32 2.76 -22.73
CA THR A 352 25.53 3.57 -22.82
C THR A 352 26.63 2.89 -23.63
N GLU A 353 26.81 1.58 -23.45
CA GLU A 353 27.93 0.84 -24.04
C GLU A 353 27.58 0.17 -25.39
N CYS A 354 26.31 -0.19 -25.60
CA CYS A 354 25.84 -0.87 -26.79
C CYS A 354 24.92 0.06 -27.61
N LYS A 355 25.43 0.55 -28.75
CA LYS A 355 24.63 1.37 -29.68
C LYS A 355 23.40 0.57 -30.15
N VAL A 356 22.19 1.02 -29.84
CA VAL A 356 20.96 0.33 -30.25
C VAL A 356 20.60 0.67 -31.71
N VAL A 357 20.16 1.91 -31.95
CA VAL A 357 19.69 2.37 -33.27
C VAL A 357 20.87 2.63 -34.20
N GLY A 358 20.77 2.15 -35.43
CA GLY A 358 21.79 2.20 -36.47
C GLY A 358 23.00 1.31 -36.17
N SER A 359 22.79 0.17 -35.50
CA SER A 359 23.80 -0.86 -35.28
C SER A 359 23.49 -2.12 -36.08
N GLU A 360 24.49 -2.97 -36.31
CA GLU A 360 24.27 -4.26 -37.00
C GLU A 360 23.27 -5.15 -36.23
N GLN A 361 23.23 -5.02 -34.90
CA GLN A 361 22.37 -5.80 -34.01
C GLN A 361 21.13 -5.03 -33.54
N GLU A 362 20.70 -4.03 -34.30
CA GLU A 362 19.58 -3.15 -33.94
C GLU A 362 18.32 -3.95 -33.57
N ARG A 363 17.93 -4.94 -34.38
CA ARG A 363 16.72 -5.75 -34.12
C ARG A 363 16.81 -6.49 -32.78
N SER A 364 17.90 -7.20 -32.53
CA SER A 364 18.16 -7.93 -31.27
C SER A 364 18.12 -6.98 -30.06
N ARG A 365 18.80 -5.83 -30.17
CA ARG A 365 18.87 -4.82 -29.11
C ARG A 365 17.51 -4.16 -28.83
N LEU A 366 16.69 -3.95 -29.85
CA LEU A 366 15.32 -3.45 -29.69
C LEU A 366 14.41 -4.48 -28.99
N LEU A 367 14.62 -5.78 -29.22
CA LEU A 367 13.92 -6.83 -28.47
C LEU A 367 14.30 -6.80 -26.98
N LEU A 368 15.58 -6.58 -26.64
CA LEU A 368 16.00 -6.38 -25.24
C LEU A 368 15.37 -5.12 -24.63
N CYS A 369 15.30 -4.02 -25.37
CA CYS A 369 14.59 -2.81 -24.94
C CYS A 369 13.10 -3.09 -24.67
N GLU A 370 12.40 -3.78 -25.58
CA GLU A 370 10.98 -4.10 -25.41
C GLU A 370 10.75 -5.09 -24.26
N ALA A 371 11.61 -6.10 -24.10
CA ALA A 371 11.54 -7.04 -23.00
C ALA A 371 11.78 -6.37 -21.64
N THR A 372 12.63 -5.32 -21.59
CA THR A 372 12.83 -4.51 -20.39
C THR A 372 11.63 -3.59 -20.12
N ARG A 373 10.95 -3.12 -21.17
CA ARG A 373 9.80 -2.21 -21.06
C ARG A 373 8.55 -2.92 -20.52
N ARG A 374 8.34 -4.16 -20.96
CA ARG A 374 7.22 -5.01 -20.51
C ARG A 374 7.41 -5.41 -19.07
#